data_AF-A0A2N9GJ86-F1
#
_entry.id   AF-A0A2N9GJ86-F1
#
_cell.length_a   1.000
_cell.length_b   1.000
_cell.length_c   1.000
_cell.angle_alpha   90.00
_cell.angle_beta   90.00
_cell.angle_gamma   90.00
#
_symmetry.space_group_name_H-M   'P 1'
#
loop_
_entity.id
_entity.type
_entity.pdbx_description
1 polymer ?
#
loop_
_entity_poly.entity_id
_entity_poly.type
_entity_poly.pdbx_seq_one_letter_code
_entity_poly.pdbx_strand_id
1 'polypeptide(L)'
;MDIEQKQADFIDHFVKQASTLHGSALGPLVAEATSNPSLFAFSEILSVPSVLQLEGTENSVYLDVLRLFAHGTWSDYKSNAGRLPQLVPEQVLKLKQLTVLTLAETNKVLPYDQLMQELDVMNVRELEDFLINECMYAVNILPSKVQIAAPILMSY
;
A
#
# COMPACT_ATOMS: atom_id res chain seq x y z
N MET A 1 5.24 19.07 -5.15
CA MET A 1 3.88 19.58 -5.46
C MET A 1 3.19 18.75 -6.53
N ASP A 2 3.88 18.29 -7.60
CA ASP A 2 3.20 17.52 -8.67
C ASP A 2 2.79 16.07 -8.33
N ILE A 3 3.44 15.41 -7.35
CA ILE A 3 3.18 14.00 -7.02
C ILE A 3 1.92 13.83 -6.17
N GLU A 4 1.74 14.68 -5.14
CA GLU A 4 0.53 14.67 -4.30
C GLU A 4 -0.72 15.03 -5.11
N GLN A 5 -0.59 15.97 -6.05
CA GLN A 5 -1.68 16.36 -6.94
C GLN A 5 -2.06 15.21 -7.88
N LYS A 6 -1.08 14.53 -8.48
CA LYS A 6 -1.32 13.35 -9.32
C LYS A 6 -2.01 12.22 -8.57
N GLN A 7 -1.61 11.97 -7.32
CA GLN A 7 -2.25 10.94 -6.52
C GLN A 7 -3.72 11.28 -6.24
N ALA A 8 -4.02 12.54 -5.91
CA ALA A 8 -5.40 13.01 -5.73
C ALA A 8 -6.23 12.84 -7.01
N ASP A 9 -5.67 13.11 -8.19
CA ASP A 9 -6.34 12.89 -9.47
C ASP A 9 -6.64 11.41 -9.72
N PHE A 10 -5.70 10.50 -9.41
CA PHE A 10 -5.93 9.06 -9.50
C PHE A 10 -7.01 8.60 -8.51
N ILE A 11 -6.97 9.07 -7.27
CA ILE A 11 -7.99 8.74 -6.27
C ILE A 11 -9.37 9.18 -6.75
N ASP A 12 -9.51 10.44 -7.19
CA ASP A 12 -10.79 10.96 -7.68
C ASP A 12 -11.29 10.16 -8.89
N HIS A 13 -10.39 9.77 -9.80
CA HIS A 13 -10.71 8.89 -10.92
C HIS A 13 -11.26 7.54 -10.46
N PHE A 14 -10.56 6.84 -9.56
CA PHE A 14 -10.99 5.55 -9.04
C PHE A 14 -12.25 5.65 -8.18
N VAL A 15 -12.42 6.72 -7.41
CA VAL A 15 -13.63 7.00 -6.61
C VAL A 15 -14.83 7.20 -7.53
N LYS A 16 -14.70 7.99 -8.60
CA LYS A 16 -15.76 8.18 -9.60
C LYS A 16 -16.11 6.88 -10.31
N GLN A 17 -15.12 6.07 -10.66
CA GLN A 17 -15.37 4.76 -11.25
C GLN A 17 -16.03 3.82 -10.24
N ALA A 18 -15.55 3.73 -9.00
CA ALA A 18 -16.18 2.93 -7.95
C ALA A 18 -17.61 3.39 -7.63
N SER A 19 -17.91 4.67 -7.82
CA SER A 19 -19.26 5.22 -7.66
C SER A 19 -20.21 4.84 -8.80
N THR A 20 -19.68 4.58 -10.00
CA THR A 20 -20.46 4.21 -11.19
C THR A 20 -20.51 2.69 -11.40
N LEU A 21 -19.47 1.97 -11.00
CA LEU A 21 -19.36 0.52 -11.06
C LEU A 21 -19.93 -0.13 -9.79
N HIS A 22 -20.54 -1.30 -9.96
CA HIS A 22 -21.14 -2.05 -8.86
C HIS A 22 -20.93 -3.56 -9.03
N GLY A 23 -20.92 -4.30 -7.91
CA GLY A 23 -20.83 -5.76 -7.92
C GLY A 23 -19.52 -6.26 -8.51
N SER A 24 -19.60 -7.18 -9.49
CA SER A 24 -18.43 -7.83 -10.09
C SER A 24 -17.48 -6.87 -10.82
N ALA A 25 -17.94 -5.69 -11.22
CA ALA A 25 -17.11 -4.69 -11.89
C ALA A 25 -16.12 -3.99 -10.96
N LEU A 26 -16.30 -4.09 -9.63
CA LEU A 26 -15.37 -3.53 -8.66
C LEU A 26 -14.09 -4.35 -8.52
N GLY A 27 -14.12 -5.67 -8.78
CA GLY A 27 -12.93 -6.52 -8.72
C GLY A 27 -11.78 -6.05 -9.62
N PRO A 28 -12.01 -5.84 -10.93
CA PRO A 28 -11.02 -5.27 -11.85
C PRO A 28 -10.52 -3.89 -11.41
N LEU A 29 -11.42 -3.04 -10.90
CA LEU A 29 -11.05 -1.72 -10.39
C LEU A 29 -10.12 -1.81 -9.18
N VAL A 30 -10.41 -2.70 -8.22
CA VAL A 30 -9.53 -2.95 -7.06
C VAL A 30 -8.17 -3.44 -7.54
N ALA A 31 -8.13 -4.38 -8.49
CA ALA A 31 -6.89 -4.88 -9.06
C ALA A 31 -6.07 -3.77 -9.73
N GLU A 32 -6.71 -2.92 -10.54
CA GLU A 32 -6.05 -1.81 -11.23
C GLU A 32 -5.53 -0.75 -10.23
N ALA A 33 -6.34 -0.38 -9.23
CA ALA A 33 -5.94 0.55 -8.19
C ALA A 33 -4.75 0.00 -7.37
N THR A 34 -4.82 -1.27 -6.96
CA THR A 34 -3.78 -1.90 -6.15
C THR A 34 -2.49 -2.15 -6.95
N SER A 35 -2.53 -2.35 -8.27
CA SER A 35 -1.34 -2.42 -9.12
C SER A 35 -0.75 -1.05 -9.51
N ASN A 36 -1.49 0.06 -9.36
CA ASN A 36 -1.02 1.37 -9.86
C ASN A 36 0.14 1.97 -9.03
N PRO A 37 1.37 2.07 -9.53
CA PRO A 37 2.54 2.47 -8.72
C PRO A 37 2.48 3.90 -8.16
N SER A 38 1.56 4.75 -8.64
CA SER A 38 1.36 6.12 -8.15
C SER A 38 0.24 6.27 -7.12
N LEU A 39 -0.47 5.18 -6.80
CA LEU A 39 -1.60 5.18 -5.87
C LEU A 39 -1.24 4.47 -4.56
N PHE A 40 -1.17 5.25 -3.48
CA PHE A 40 -0.87 4.77 -2.12
C PHE A 40 -2.00 5.02 -1.12
N ALA A 41 -3.09 5.64 -1.54
CA ALA A 41 -4.22 5.95 -0.66
C ALA A 41 -5.49 5.28 -1.20
N PHE A 42 -6.06 4.41 -0.36
CA PHE A 42 -7.22 3.60 -0.72
C PHE A 42 -8.45 3.88 0.15
N SER A 43 -8.28 4.63 1.25
CA SER A 43 -9.36 4.93 2.20
C SER A 43 -10.53 5.69 1.56
N GLU A 44 -10.25 6.59 0.60
CA GLU A 44 -11.27 7.32 -0.15
C GLU A 44 -12.09 6.37 -1.03
N ILE A 45 -11.42 5.43 -1.72
CA ILE A 45 -12.07 4.42 -2.57
C ILE A 45 -12.89 3.45 -1.70
N LEU A 46 -12.34 3.06 -0.53
CA LEU A 46 -13.02 2.21 0.44
C LEU A 46 -14.27 2.89 1.04
N SER A 47 -14.23 4.21 1.19
CA SER A 47 -15.35 5.00 1.73
C SER A 47 -16.52 5.13 0.76
N VAL A 48 -16.36 4.70 -0.50
CA VAL A 48 -17.45 4.70 -1.48
C VAL A 48 -18.52 3.67 -1.07
N PRO A 49 -19.79 4.09 -0.95
CA PRO A 49 -20.87 3.20 -0.51
C PRO A 49 -21.08 2.00 -1.44
N SER A 50 -20.78 2.13 -2.74
CA SER A 50 -20.79 1.02 -3.70
C SER A 50 -19.82 -0.10 -3.34
N VAL A 51 -18.65 0.26 -2.80
CA VAL A 51 -17.61 -0.69 -2.38
C VAL A 51 -18.05 -1.37 -1.10
N LEU A 52 -18.54 -0.60 -0.11
CA LEU A 52 -19.06 -1.15 1.16
C LEU A 52 -20.21 -2.14 0.96
N GLN A 53 -21.04 -1.94 -0.06
CA GLN A 53 -22.12 -2.86 -0.42
C GLN A 53 -21.65 -4.23 -0.94
N LEU A 54 -20.36 -4.40 -1.25
CA LEU A 54 -19.80 -5.72 -1.58
C LEU A 54 -19.71 -6.65 -0.37
N GLU A 55 -19.80 -6.11 0.85
CA GLU A 55 -19.76 -6.91 2.07
C GLU A 55 -20.93 -7.92 2.08
N GLY A 56 -20.60 -9.20 2.28
CA GLY A 56 -21.59 -10.29 2.23
C GLY A 56 -21.88 -10.85 0.83
N THR A 57 -21.27 -10.32 -0.22
CA THR A 57 -21.35 -10.88 -1.58
C THR A 57 -20.17 -11.80 -1.88
N GLU A 58 -20.20 -12.49 -3.04
CA GLU A 58 -19.07 -13.25 -3.58
C GLU A 58 -17.80 -12.40 -3.80
N ASN A 59 -17.97 -11.07 -3.91
CA ASN A 59 -16.90 -10.10 -4.13
C ASN A 59 -16.39 -9.47 -2.82
N SER A 60 -16.83 -9.96 -1.66
CA SER A 60 -16.36 -9.52 -0.33
C SER A 60 -14.84 -9.58 -0.20
N VAL A 61 -14.21 -10.55 -0.86
CA VAL A 61 -12.76 -10.72 -0.94
C VAL A 61 -12.03 -9.48 -1.49
N TYR A 62 -12.61 -8.76 -2.45
CA TYR A 62 -12.00 -7.55 -3.00
C TYR A 62 -12.07 -6.38 -2.01
N LEU A 63 -13.16 -6.30 -1.24
CA LEU A 63 -13.32 -5.32 -0.18
C LEU A 63 -12.34 -5.60 0.97
N ASP A 64 -12.09 -6.86 1.32
CA ASP A 64 -11.08 -7.21 2.32
C ASP A 64 -9.65 -6.85 1.85
N VAL A 65 -9.33 -7.06 0.57
CA VAL A 65 -8.06 -6.58 -0.01
C VAL A 65 -7.98 -5.06 0.09
N LEU A 66 -9.02 -4.34 -0.29
CA LEU A 66 -9.00 -2.88 -0.28
C LEU A 66 -8.89 -2.32 1.15
N ARG A 67 -9.53 -2.97 2.14
CA ARG A 67 -9.35 -2.68 3.59
C ARG A 67 -7.91 -2.88 4.03
N LEU A 68 -7.29 -3.98 3.62
CA LEU A 68 -5.90 -4.28 3.90
C LEU A 68 -4.97 -3.20 3.31
N PHE A 69 -5.20 -2.77 2.07
CA PHE A 69 -4.38 -1.70 1.46
C PHE A 69 -4.67 -0.31 2.04
N ALA A 70 -5.85 -0.07 2.59
CA ALA A 70 -6.20 1.22 3.20
C ALA A 70 -5.65 1.38 4.63
N HIS A 71 -5.62 0.29 5.41
CA HIS A 71 -5.35 0.35 6.85
C HIS A 71 -4.45 -0.76 7.40
N GLY A 72 -4.13 -1.78 6.62
CA GLY A 72 -3.36 -2.94 7.08
C GLY A 72 -1.92 -2.94 6.60
N THR A 73 -1.15 -3.89 7.12
CA THR A 73 0.25 -4.11 6.76
C THR A 73 0.48 -5.45 6.07
N TRP A 74 1.71 -5.67 5.60
CA TRP A 74 2.14 -6.98 5.11
C TRP A 74 1.95 -8.10 6.16
N SER A 75 2.12 -7.79 7.44
CA SER A 75 1.88 -8.72 8.55
C SER A 75 0.40 -9.10 8.68
N ASP A 76 -0.52 -8.13 8.49
CA ASP A 76 -1.96 -8.40 8.45
C ASP A 76 -2.35 -9.30 7.28
N TYR A 77 -1.75 -9.08 6.10
CA TYR A 77 -1.96 -9.95 4.94
C TYR A 77 -1.56 -11.39 5.24
N LYS A 78 -0.37 -11.60 5.81
CA LYS A 78 0.09 -12.95 6.20
C LYS A 78 -0.84 -13.60 7.22
N SER A 79 -1.33 -12.83 8.19
CA SER A 79 -2.29 -13.30 9.19
C SER A 79 -3.64 -13.69 8.58
N ASN A 80 -4.06 -12.96 7.54
CA ASN A 80 -5.33 -13.17 6.83
C ASN A 80 -5.18 -13.94 5.51
N ALA A 81 -4.02 -14.55 5.23
CA ALA A 81 -3.74 -15.22 3.96
C ALA A 81 -4.69 -16.38 3.64
N GLY A 82 -5.39 -16.92 4.65
CA GLY A 82 -6.44 -17.93 4.46
C GLY A 82 -7.80 -17.39 3.99
N ARG A 83 -8.02 -16.07 4.05
CA ARG A 83 -9.28 -15.40 3.64
C ARG A 83 -9.10 -14.51 2.42
N LEU A 84 -7.90 -13.98 2.22
CA LEU A 84 -7.56 -13.08 1.13
C LEU A 84 -7.14 -13.85 -0.13
N PRO A 85 -7.33 -13.27 -1.33
CA PRO A 85 -6.87 -13.88 -2.56
C PRO A 85 -5.36 -13.73 -2.67
N GLN A 86 -4.72 -14.55 -3.51
CA GLN A 86 -3.29 -14.41 -3.76
C GLN A 86 -3.01 -13.08 -4.47
N LEU A 87 -2.21 -12.23 -3.83
CA LEU A 87 -1.75 -10.97 -4.40
C LEU A 87 -0.68 -11.21 -5.47
N VAL A 88 -0.74 -10.44 -6.55
CA VAL A 88 0.32 -10.45 -7.57
C VAL A 88 1.59 -9.76 -7.06
N PRO A 89 2.78 -10.02 -7.64
CA PRO A 89 4.04 -9.43 -7.16
C PRO A 89 4.00 -7.90 -7.03
N GLU A 90 3.32 -7.21 -7.94
CA GLU A 90 3.14 -5.75 -7.91
C GLU A 90 2.33 -5.28 -6.68
N GLN A 91 1.28 -6.02 -6.33
CA GLN A 91 0.46 -5.74 -5.16
C GLN A 91 1.21 -6.03 -3.87
N VAL A 92 1.97 -7.13 -3.83
CA VAL A 92 2.85 -7.48 -2.70
C VAL A 92 3.86 -6.38 -2.45
N LEU A 93 4.54 -5.94 -3.51
CA LEU A 93 5.49 -4.84 -3.48
C LEU A 93 4.85 -3.57 -2.92
N LYS A 94 3.66 -3.21 -3.41
CA LYS A 94 2.94 -2.04 -2.91
C LYS A 94 2.53 -2.16 -1.45
N LEU A 95 2.00 -3.31 -1.03
CA LEU A 95 1.60 -3.49 0.37
C LEU A 95 2.81 -3.37 1.31
N LYS A 96 3.96 -3.88 0.87
CA LYS A 96 5.24 -3.66 1.55
C LYS A 96 5.61 -2.16 1.61
N GLN A 97 5.50 -1.42 0.51
CA GLN A 97 5.75 0.04 0.49
C GLN A 97 4.82 0.80 1.45
N LEU A 98 3.53 0.47 1.46
CA LEU A 98 2.53 1.05 2.38
C LEU A 98 2.86 0.74 3.83
N THR A 99 3.33 -0.47 4.13
CA THR A 99 3.76 -0.85 5.47
C THR A 99 4.93 0.02 5.92
N VAL A 100 5.93 0.23 5.06
CA VAL A 100 7.05 1.15 5.36
C VAL A 100 6.54 2.56 5.59
N LEU A 101 5.63 3.05 4.75
CA LEU A 101 4.99 4.37 4.89
C LEU A 101 4.32 4.56 6.25
N THR A 102 3.43 3.64 6.63
CA THR A 102 2.69 3.71 7.89
C THR A 102 3.65 3.68 9.08
N LEU A 103 4.68 2.84 9.02
CA LEU A 103 5.72 2.79 10.05
C LEU A 103 6.50 4.10 10.10
N ALA A 104 6.89 4.65 8.94
CA ALA A 104 7.65 5.89 8.82
C ALA A 104 6.86 7.09 9.36
N GLU A 105 5.56 7.12 9.12
CA GLU A 105 4.67 8.15 9.65
C GLU A 105 4.50 8.04 11.17
N THR A 106 4.41 6.82 11.69
CA THR A 106 4.21 6.55 13.13
C THR A 106 5.50 6.73 13.92
N ASN A 107 6.64 6.31 13.37
CA ASN A 107 7.95 6.30 14.03
C ASN A 107 8.91 7.27 13.36
N LYS A 108 9.39 8.26 14.13
CA LYS A 108 10.44 9.19 13.66
C LYS A 108 11.74 8.49 13.29
N VAL A 109 12.02 7.33 13.91
CA VAL A 109 13.19 6.50 13.66
C VAL A 109 12.72 5.09 13.39
N LEU A 110 13.04 4.58 12.20
CA LEU A 110 12.70 3.22 11.81
C LEU A 110 13.89 2.28 12.04
N PRO A 111 13.80 1.35 13.01
CA PRO A 111 14.83 0.32 13.19
C PRO A 111 14.71 -0.74 12.10
N TYR A 112 15.86 -1.22 11.63
CA TYR A 112 15.97 -2.24 10.59
C TYR A 112 15.30 -3.53 11.02
N ASP A 113 15.46 -3.96 12.27
CA ASP A 113 14.82 -5.17 12.79
C ASP A 113 13.29 -5.14 12.64
N GLN A 114 12.66 -4.00 12.90
CA GLN A 114 11.22 -3.85 12.75
C GLN A 114 10.81 -3.89 11.28
N LEU A 115 11.53 -3.19 10.41
CA LEU A 115 11.28 -3.24 8.96
C LEU A 115 11.47 -4.65 8.40
N MET A 116 12.51 -5.36 8.83
CA MET A 116 12.76 -6.74 8.43
C MET A 116 11.64 -7.68 8.87
N GLN A 117 11.14 -7.53 10.11
CA GLN A 117 10.00 -8.32 10.60
C GLN A 117 8.71 -8.01 9.83
N GLU A 118 8.40 -6.73 9.65
CA GLU A 118 7.17 -6.29 8.98
C GLU A 118 7.15 -6.60 7.49
N LEU A 119 8.30 -6.54 6.81
CA LEU A 119 8.43 -6.83 5.38
C LEU A 119 8.75 -8.30 5.08
N ASP A 120 8.95 -9.11 6.13
CA ASP A 120 9.38 -10.50 6.05
C ASP A 120 10.71 -10.70 5.30
N VAL A 121 11.63 -9.77 5.50
CA VAL A 121 12.94 -9.75 4.83
C VAL A 121 13.99 -10.28 5.79
N MET A 122 14.72 -11.32 5.38
CA MET A 122 15.76 -11.93 6.20
C MET A 122 17.10 -11.20 6.12
N ASN A 123 17.34 -10.42 5.06
CA ASN A 123 18.64 -9.80 4.79
C ASN A 123 18.57 -8.27 4.79
N VAL A 124 19.48 -7.63 5.52
CA VAL A 124 19.63 -6.17 5.52
C VAL A 124 19.84 -5.61 4.11
N ARG A 125 20.63 -6.28 3.27
CA ARG A 125 20.88 -5.85 1.89
C ARG A 125 19.61 -5.81 1.04
N GLU A 126 18.73 -6.80 1.20
CA GLU A 126 17.47 -6.87 0.48
C GLU A 126 16.51 -5.78 0.97
N LEU A 127 16.52 -5.49 2.27
CA LEU A 127 15.79 -4.37 2.83
C LEU A 127 16.30 -3.03 2.28
N GLU A 128 17.62 -2.82 2.24
CA GLU A 128 18.21 -1.58 1.71
C GLU A 128 17.90 -1.40 0.23
N ASP A 129 18.05 -2.45 -0.58
CA ASP A 129 17.71 -2.43 -1.99
C ASP A 129 16.24 -2.08 -2.20
N PHE A 130 15.33 -2.69 -1.42
CA PHE A 130 13.91 -2.35 -1.44
C PHE A 130 13.64 -0.90 -1.01
N LEU A 131 14.27 -0.42 0.07
CA LEU A 131 14.07 0.96 0.52
C LEU A 131 14.56 1.97 -0.53
N ILE A 132 15.69 1.70 -1.16
CA ILE A 132 16.32 2.60 -2.13
C ILE A 132 15.58 2.54 -3.48
N ASN A 133 15.36 1.36 -4.03
CA ASN A 133 14.75 1.22 -5.36
C ASN A 133 13.24 1.45 -5.31
N GLU A 134 12.57 0.89 -4.30
CA GLU A 134 11.12 0.80 -4.27
C GLU A 134 10.47 1.88 -3.39
N CYS A 135 11.09 2.30 -2.29
CA CYS A 135 10.48 3.31 -1.40
C CYS A 135 10.93 4.75 -1.69
N MET A 136 12.23 4.99 -1.95
CA MET A 136 12.73 6.35 -2.18
C MET A 136 12.14 6.97 -3.45
N TYR A 137 12.12 6.23 -4.55
CA TYR A 137 11.62 6.72 -5.83
C TYR A 137 10.10 6.78 -5.91
N ALA A 138 9.40 5.76 -5.40
CA ALA A 138 7.95 5.68 -5.54
C ALA A 138 7.21 6.55 -4.51
N VAL A 139 7.77 6.67 -3.30
CA VAL A 139 7.09 7.30 -2.17
C VAL A 139 7.72 8.63 -1.76
N ASN A 140 8.89 8.98 -2.31
CA ASN A 140 9.60 10.22 -1.97
C ASN A 140 9.83 10.36 -0.45
N ILE A 141 10.19 9.26 0.21
CA ILE A 141 10.16 9.13 1.68
C ILE A 141 11.25 9.93 2.43
N LEU A 142 12.26 10.55 1.79
CA LEU A 142 13.34 11.27 2.49
C LEU A 142 13.66 12.62 1.85
N PRO A 143 13.81 13.75 2.61
CA PRO A 143 14.35 13.86 3.98
C PRO A 143 13.53 14.71 4.99
N SER A 144 12.28 15.07 4.72
CA SER A 144 11.58 16.10 5.53
C SER A 144 10.90 15.62 6.82
N LYS A 145 10.72 14.30 7.06
CA LYS A 145 10.00 13.81 8.26
C LYS A 145 10.56 12.58 8.99
N VAL A 146 11.34 11.70 8.37
CA VAL A 146 11.71 10.40 8.96
C VAL A 146 13.21 10.16 8.91
N GLN A 147 13.82 9.86 10.05
CA GLN A 147 15.24 9.52 10.15
C GLN A 147 15.37 7.99 10.12
N ILE A 148 15.57 7.39 8.94
CA ILE A 148 15.89 5.96 8.89
C ILE A 148 17.24 5.76 9.61
N ALA A 149 17.29 4.84 10.57
CA ALA A 149 18.39 4.74 11.54
C ALA A 149 19.75 4.31 10.94
N ALA A 150 19.81 3.99 9.65
CA ALA A 150 21.09 3.63 9.02
C ALA A 150 21.84 4.83 8.48
N PRO A 151 23.16 4.89 8.71
CA PRO A 151 24.02 5.96 8.21
C PRO A 151 24.28 5.91 6.68
N ILE A 152 23.66 4.98 5.94
CA ILE A 152 24.04 4.64 4.57
C ILE A 152 23.21 5.45 3.54
N LEU A 153 21.99 5.88 3.89
CA LEU A 153 21.11 6.65 3.00
C LEU A 153 21.48 8.15 2.88
N MET A 154 22.43 8.64 3.68
CA MET A 154 22.95 10.02 3.63
C MET A 154 24.16 10.20 2.71
N SER A 155 24.61 9.12 2.04
CA SER A 155 25.86 9.10 1.26
C SER A 155 25.65 9.05 -0.25
N TYR A 156 24.41 9.12 -0.74
CA TYR A 156 24.06 9.12 -2.17
C TYR A 156 23.13 10.27 -2.52
#